data_AF-A0A3D0S0A4-F1
#
_entry.id   AF-A0A3D0S0A4-F1
#
_cell.length_a   1.000
_cell.length_b   1.000
_cell.length_c   1.000
_cell.angle_alpha   90.00
_cell.angle_beta   90.00
_cell.angle_gamma   90.00
#
_symmetry.space_group_name_H-M   'P 1'
#
loop_
_entity.id
_entity.type
_entity.pdbx_description
1 polymer ?
#
loop_
_entity_poly.entity_id
_entity_poly.type
_entity_poly.pdbx_seq_one_letter_code
_entity_poly.pdbx_strand_id
1 'polypeptide(L)' 'MRSGGPCGYPEWYDDTREEALSMHDQFDVTLEDADLLGEVELTTNLIIAASESDEHLSTAQIDRILGLA' A
#
# COMPACT_ATOMS: atom_id res chain seq x y z
N MET A 1 -14.94 43.27 18.52
CA MET A 1 -13.92 42.24 18.81
C MET A 1 -14.64 40.93 19.16
N ARG A 2 -14.68 39.94 18.26
CA ARG A 2 -15.10 38.58 18.62
C ARG A 2 -13.85 37.73 18.80
N SER A 3 -13.81 37.07 19.94
CA SER A 3 -12.80 36.18 20.50
C SER A 3 -12.32 35.11 19.52
N GLY A 4 -11.00 34.99 19.37
CA GLY A 4 -10.36 33.83 18.72
C GLY A 4 -10.45 32.61 19.62
N GLY A 5 -11.23 31.61 19.19
CA GLY A 5 -11.13 30.23 19.68
C GLY A 5 -9.97 29.50 18.99
N PRO A 6 -9.46 28.40 19.57
CA PRO A 6 -8.33 27.67 19.01
C PRO A 6 -8.71 27.19 17.61
N CYS A 7 -7.76 27.30 16.68
CA CYS A 7 -7.93 26.96 15.26
C CYS A 7 -8.58 25.57 15.12
N GLY A 8 -9.89 25.55 14.91
CA GLY A 8 -10.65 24.35 14.59
C GLY A 8 -10.51 24.08 13.10
N TYR A 9 -10.21 22.84 12.74
CA TYR A 9 -10.18 22.43 11.34
C TYR A 9 -11.53 22.72 10.67
N PRO A 10 -11.56 23.12 9.39
CA PRO A 10 -12.81 23.47 8.71
C PRO A 10 -13.78 22.29 8.60
N GLU A 11 -15.07 22.56 8.45
CA GLU A 11 -16.14 21.54 8.31
C GLU A 11 -16.00 20.61 7.08
N TRP A 12 -15.12 20.94 6.13
CA TRP A 12 -14.77 20.04 5.02
C TRP A 12 -13.72 18.98 5.41
N TYR A 13 -13.17 19.05 6.62
CA TYR A 13 -12.33 18.00 7.19
C TYR A 13 -13.24 16.88 7.70
N ASP A 14 -13.70 16.08 6.73
CA ASP A 14 -14.56 14.93 6.94
C ASP A 14 -13.77 13.83 7.68
N ASP A 15 -14.37 13.33 8.75
CA ASP A 15 -13.86 12.34 9.69
C ASP A 15 -13.96 10.92 9.07
N THR A 16 -13.27 10.71 7.95
CA THR A 16 -12.94 9.37 7.43
C THR A 16 -11.50 8.99 7.80
N ARG A 17 -10.99 9.54 8.91
CA ARG A 17 -9.64 9.23 9.40
C ARG A 17 -9.54 7.85 10.04
N GLU A 18 -10.65 7.20 10.38
CA GLU A 18 -10.59 5.80 10.82
C GLU A 18 -10.27 4.83 9.67
N GLU A 19 -10.76 5.08 8.44
CA GLU A 19 -10.43 4.23 7.29
C GLU A 19 -9.00 4.45 6.77
N ALA A 20 -8.51 5.70 6.80
CA ALA A 20 -7.13 6.00 6.42
C ALA A 20 -6.12 5.47 7.46
N LEU A 21 -6.41 5.58 8.77
CA LEU A 21 -5.56 5.01 9.81
C LEU A 21 -5.61 3.47 9.79
N SER A 22 -6.76 2.86 9.46
CA SER A 22 -6.88 1.40 9.35
C SER A 22 -6.05 0.80 8.20
N MET A 23 -5.91 1.49 7.06
CA MET A 23 -4.99 1.05 6.01
C MET A 23 -3.53 1.36 6.36
N HIS A 24 -3.26 2.52 6.96
CA HIS A 24 -1.89 2.87 7.37
C HIS A 24 -1.33 1.87 8.39
N ASP A 25 -2.11 1.42 9.37
CA ASP A 25 -1.67 0.44 10.39
C ASP A 25 -1.50 -0.98 9.81
N GLN A 26 -2.28 -1.36 8.78
CA GLN A 26 -2.13 -2.66 8.10
C GLN A 26 -0.78 -2.75 7.33
N PHE A 27 -0.27 -1.62 6.86
CA PHE A 27 1.00 -1.54 6.13
C PHE A 27 2.17 -1.00 6.99
N ASP A 28 1.91 -0.58 8.24
CA ASP A 28 2.91 -0.08 9.21
C ASP A 28 3.30 -1.15 10.23
N VAL A 29 3.28 -2.42 9.80
CA VAL A 29 3.95 -3.50 10.52
C VAL A 29 5.44 -3.30 10.34
N THR A 30 6.20 -3.22 11.43
CA THR A 30 7.66 -3.13 11.37
C THR A 30 8.20 -4.29 10.53
N LEU A 31 8.68 -3.98 9.32
CA LEU A 31 9.26 -4.88 8.31
C LEU A 31 10.59 -5.51 8.81
N GLU A 32 10.62 -5.98 10.04
CA GLU A 32 11.74 -6.73 10.63
C GLU A 32 11.58 -8.24 10.41
N ASP A 33 10.39 -8.70 9.99
CA ASP A 33 10.17 -10.08 9.62
C ASP A 33 10.66 -10.31 8.19
N ALA A 34 11.76 -11.03 8.05
CA ALA A 34 12.42 -11.27 6.76
C ALA A 34 11.48 -11.96 5.74
N ASP A 35 10.49 -12.70 6.23
CA ASP A 35 9.47 -13.33 5.40
C ASP A 35 8.47 -12.30 4.83
N LEU A 36 8.12 -11.26 5.60
CA LEU A 36 7.26 -10.15 5.13
C LEU A 36 7.97 -9.29 4.09
N LEU A 37 9.28 -9.05 4.26
CA LEU A 37 10.09 -8.35 3.26
C LEU A 37 10.12 -9.11 1.92
N GLY A 38 10.19 -10.45 1.97
CA GLY A 38 10.11 -11.30 0.78
C GLY A 38 8.76 -11.20 0.04
N GLU A 39 7.65 -11.12 0.77
CA GLU A 39 6.32 -10.95 0.18
C GLU A 39 6.15 -9.59 -0.51
N VAL A 40 6.67 -8.52 0.10
CA VAL A 40 6.64 -7.17 -0.47
C VAL A 40 7.50 -7.09 -1.74
N GLU A 41 8.69 -7.69 -1.72
CA GLU A 41 9.56 -7.77 -2.90
C GLU A 41 8.88 -8.53 -4.04
N LEU A 42 8.28 -9.69 -3.74
CA LEU A 42 7.55 -10.51 -4.71
C LEU A 42 6.37 -9.76 -5.32
N THR A 43 5.57 -9.08 -4.49
CA THR A 43 4.43 -8.27 -4.95
C THR A 43 4.90 -7.11 -5.83
N THR A 44 5.99 -6.45 -5.45
CA THR A 44 6.59 -5.37 -6.23
C THR A 44 7.06 -5.87 -7.59
N ASN A 45 7.74 -7.02 -7.64
CA ASN A 45 8.20 -7.64 -8.87
C ASN A 45 7.04 -7.99 -9.82
N LEU A 46 5.90 -8.45 -9.30
CA LEU A 46 4.70 -8.69 -10.08
C LEU A 46 4.11 -7.40 -10.67
N ILE A 47 4.01 -6.35 -9.86
CA ILE A 47 3.48 -5.05 -10.29
C ILE A 47 4.34 -4.47 -11.42
N ILE A 48 5.66 -4.50 -11.26
CA ILE A 48 6.61 -4.03 -12.28
C ILE A 48 6.46 -4.85 -13.56
N ALA A 49 6.51 -6.19 -13.46
CA ALA A 49 6.39 -7.06 -14.63
C ALA A 49 5.07 -6.87 -15.37
N ALA A 50 3.96 -6.65 -14.65
CA ALA A 50 2.67 -6.36 -15.26
C ALA A 50 2.63 -4.97 -15.91
N SER A 51 3.30 -3.99 -15.31
CA SER A 51 3.33 -2.60 -15.82
C SER A 51 4.25 -2.43 -17.03
N GLU A 52 5.32 -3.22 -17.11
CA GLU A 52 6.27 -3.22 -18.23
C GLU A 52 5.87 -4.16 -19.38
N SER A 53 4.86 -5.00 -19.16
CA SER A 53 4.34 -5.91 -20.18
C SER A 53 3.24 -5.22 -20.98
N ASP A 54 3.42 -5.14 -22.29
CA ASP A 54 2.40 -4.60 -23.21
C ASP A 54 1.15 -5.50 -23.29
N GLU A 55 1.29 -6.79 -22.98
CA GLU A 55 0.21 -7.78 -22.95
C GLU A 55 0.12 -8.47 -21.58
N HIS A 56 -0.94 -9.25 -21.34
CA HIS A 56 -1.07 -10.00 -20.10
C HIS A 56 0.06 -11.01 -19.92
N LEU A 57 0.63 -11.07 -18.70
CA LEU A 57 1.62 -12.08 -18.33
C LEU A 57 1.02 -13.48 -18.45
N SER A 58 1.76 -14.38 -19.10
CA SER A 58 1.39 -15.80 -19.12
C SER A 58 1.62 -16.45 -17.75
N THR A 59 0.91 -17.54 -17.47
CA THR A 59 1.06 -18.31 -16.22
C THR A 59 2.51 -18.73 -15.98
N ALA A 60 3.24 -19.15 -17.02
CA ALA A 60 4.65 -19.54 -16.91
C ALA A 60 5.60 -18.36 -16.62
N GLN A 61 5.19 -17.11 -16.88
CA GLN A 61 5.94 -15.93 -16.46
C GLN A 61 5.63 -15.59 -15.00
N ILE A 62 4.36 -15.69 -14.61
CA ILE A 62 3.91 -15.51 -13.23
C ILE A 62 4.61 -16.53 -12.32
N ASP A 63 4.63 -17.81 -12.68
CA ASP A 63 5.27 -18.87 -11.89
C ASP A 63 6.77 -18.63 -11.69
N ARG A 64 7.46 -18.09 -12.70
CA ARG A 64 8.87 -17.70 -12.58
C ARG A 64 9.09 -16.53 -11.64
N ILE A 65 8.20 -15.54 -11.65
CA ILE A 65 8.27 -14.38 -10.75
C ILE A 65 7.94 -14.80 -9.30
N LEU A 66 7.03 -15.75 -9.14
CA LEU A 66 6.65 -16.34 -7.84
C LEU A 66 7.65 -17.38 -7.33
N GLY A 67 8.64 -17.78 -8.12
CA GLY A 67 9.63 -18.80 -7.74
C GLY A 67 9.08 -20.23 -7.66
N LEU A 68 8.00 -20.54 -8.39
CA LEU A 68 7.32 -21.85 -8.41
C LEU A 68 7.86 -22.80 -9.51
N ALA A 69 8.93 -22.41 -10.21
CA ALA A 69 9.49 -23.07 -11.40
C ALA A 69 10.74 -23.90 -11.12
#